data_AF-A0A933UBH9-F1
#
_entry.id   AF-A0A933UBH9-F1
#
_cell.length_a   1.000
_cell.length_b   1.000
_cell.length_c   1.000
_cell.angle_alpha   90.00
_cell.angle_beta   90.00
_cell.angle_gamma   90.00
#
_symmetry.space_group_name_H-M   'P 1'
#
loop_
_entity.id
_entity.type
_entity.pdbx_description
1 polymer ?
#
loop_
_entity_poly.entity_id
_entity_poly.type
_entity_poly.pdbx_seq_one_letter_code
_entity_poly.pdbx_strand_id
1 'polypeptide(L)'
;MFALLEFGGTQLIVILVLILVFFGARKIPELAKGLGQGIKEFKKATREVSDEVSRSMDETPSHTPPQPKQIQETAQTQKPVAEQKA
;
A
#
# COMPACT_ATOMS: atom_id res chain seq x y z
N MET A 1 29.81 -14.79 -20.23
CA MET A 1 28.44 -15.28 -20.48
C MET A 1 27.89 -16.08 -19.29
N PHE A 2 28.64 -17.00 -18.67
CA PHE A 2 28.16 -17.81 -17.52
C PHE A 2 27.99 -17.02 -16.20
N ALA A 3 28.80 -15.99 -15.94
CA ALA A 3 28.77 -15.26 -14.67
C ALA A 3 27.45 -14.52 -14.36
N LEU A 4 26.70 -14.06 -15.36
CA LEU A 4 25.42 -13.33 -15.15
C LEU A 4 24.27 -14.25 -14.71
N LEU A 5 24.31 -15.53 -15.07
CA LEU A 5 23.35 -16.54 -14.61
C LEU A 5 23.67 -17.01 -13.18
N GLU A 6 24.95 -17.02 -12.81
CA GLU A 6 25.42 -17.47 -11.51
C GLU A 6 24.92 -16.59 -10.36
N PHE A 7 24.97 -15.25 -10.50
CA PHE A 7 24.78 -14.32 -9.36
C PHE A 7 23.33 -14.04 -8.91
N GLY A 8 22.32 -14.62 -9.57
CA GLY A 8 20.94 -14.35 -9.20
C GLY A 8 19.99 -15.51 -9.45
N GLY A 9 19.92 -16.01 -10.68
CA GLY A 9 19.00 -17.10 -11.03
C GLY A 9 19.42 -18.43 -10.41
N THR A 10 20.67 -18.83 -10.63
CA THR A 10 21.17 -20.14 -10.20
C THR A 10 21.21 -20.26 -8.68
N GLN A 11 21.69 -19.24 -7.96
CA GLN A 11 21.76 -19.27 -6.50
C GLN A 11 20.39 -19.36 -5.83
N LEU A 12 19.38 -18.63 -6.34
CA LEU A 12 18.02 -18.76 -5.81
C LEU A 12 17.43 -20.15 -6.09
N ILE A 13 17.71 -20.74 -7.25
CA ILE A 13 17.30 -22.12 -7.56
C ILE A 13 17.96 -23.12 -6.60
N VAL A 14 19.26 -22.99 -6.32
CA VAL A 14 19.97 -23.88 -5.38
C VAL A 14 19.37 -23.80 -3.97
N ILE A 15 19.09 -22.59 -3.47
CA ILE A 15 18.46 -22.38 -2.16
C ILE A 15 17.03 -22.97 -2.16
N LEU A 16 16.26 -22.74 -3.22
CA LEU A 16 14.92 -23.28 -3.34
C LEU A 16 14.91 -24.81 -3.33
N VAL A 17 15.87 -25.44 -4.02
CA VAL A 17 16.03 -26.91 -4.04
C VAL A 17 16.40 -27.43 -2.65
N LEU A 18 17.33 -26.78 -1.94
CA LEU A 18 17.67 -27.14 -0.54
C LEU A 18 16.42 -27.11 0.35
N ILE A 19 15.65 -26.03 0.31
CA ILE A 19 14.40 -25.90 1.07
C ILE A 19 13.40 -26.99 0.65
N LEU A 20 13.28 -27.29 -0.64
CA LEU A 20 12.41 -28.36 -1.13
C LEU A 20 12.83 -29.76 -0.67
N VAL A 21 14.13 -30.02 -0.48
CA VAL A 21 14.61 -31.31 0.03
C VAL A 21 14.35 -31.42 1.53
N PHE A 22 14.60 -30.37 2.31
CA PHE A 22 14.35 -30.38 3.76
C PHE A 22 12.86 -30.36 4.11
N PHE A 23 12.07 -29.51 3.46
CA PHE A 23 10.65 -29.32 3.75
C PHE A 23 9.73 -30.16 2.87
N GLY A 24 10.21 -30.64 1.72
CA GLY A 24 9.41 -31.36 0.74
C GLY A 24 8.62 -30.44 -0.20
N ALA A 25 8.50 -30.83 -1.48
CA ALA A 25 7.74 -30.09 -2.49
C ALA A 25 6.25 -29.90 -2.16
N ARG A 26 5.68 -30.72 -1.26
CA ARG A 26 4.28 -30.64 -0.84
C ARG A 26 4.04 -29.59 0.27
N LYS A 27 5.04 -29.25 1.07
CA LYS A 27 4.83 -28.35 2.22
C LYS A 27 4.78 -26.87 1.86
N ILE A 28 5.56 -26.43 0.87
CA ILE A 28 5.48 -25.05 0.37
C ILE A 28 4.07 -24.67 -0.11
N PRO A 29 3.39 -25.43 -1.00
CA PRO A 29 2.04 -25.07 -1.45
C PRO A 29 0.98 -25.24 -0.37
N GLU A 30 1.16 -26.18 0.56
CA GLU A 30 0.26 -26.39 1.71
C GLU A 30 0.31 -25.19 2.68
N LEU A 31 1.52 -24.73 3.02
CA LEU A 31 1.74 -23.52 3.83
C LEU A 31 1.24 -22.27 3.12
N ALA A 32 1.49 -22.12 1.82
CA ALA A 32 1.02 -20.98 1.03
C ALA A 32 -0.52 -20.91 0.98
N LYS A 33 -1.21 -22.05 0.88
CA LYS A 33 -2.68 -22.12 0.93
C LYS A 33 -3.21 -21.65 2.29
N GLY A 34 -2.65 -22.16 3.40
CA GLY A 34 -3.07 -21.76 4.74
C GLY A 34 -2.80 -20.27 5.02
N LEU A 35 -1.60 -19.79 4.69
CA LEU A 35 -1.24 -18.38 4.84
C LEU A 35 -2.10 -17.48 3.95
N GLY A 36 -2.35 -17.88 2.71
CA GLY A 36 -3.18 -17.13 1.75
C GLY A 36 -4.63 -17.01 2.22
N GLN A 37 -5.20 -18.07 2.78
CA GLN A 37 -6.53 -18.03 3.40
C GLN A 37 -6.55 -17.11 4.63
N GLY A 38 -5.54 -17.21 5.51
CA GLY A 38 -5.42 -16.34 6.68
C GLY A 38 -5.33 -14.85 6.32
N ILE A 39 -4.48 -14.49 5.36
CA ILE A 39 -4.34 -13.10 4.87
C ILE A 39 -5.65 -12.62 4.23
N LYS A 40 -6.35 -13.48 3.47
CA LYS A 40 -7.62 -13.15 2.84
C LYS A 40 -8.70 -12.81 3.87
N GLU A 41 -8.89 -13.66 4.87
CA GLU A 41 -9.87 -13.43 5.94
C GLU A 41 -9.49 -12.23 6.81
N PHE A 42 -8.20 -12.07 7.14
CA PHE A 42 -7.71 -10.90 7.86
C PHE A 42 -8.04 -9.60 7.12
N LYS A 43 -7.79 -9.55 5.80
CA LYS A 43 -8.10 -8.37 4.97
C LYS A 43 -9.61 -8.11 4.88
N LYS A 44 -10.44 -9.16 4.88
CA LYS A 44 -11.91 -9.03 4.87
C LYS A 44 -12.42 -8.43 6.18
N ALA A 45 -12.00 -9.01 7.32
CA ALA A 45 -12.37 -8.49 8.64
C ALA A 45 -11.91 -7.04 8.84
N THR A 46 -10.69 -6.71 8.40
CA THR A 46 -10.17 -5.33 8.49
C THR A 46 -11.01 -4.35 7.69
N ARG A 47 -11.48 -4.75 6.50
CA ARG A 47 -12.35 -3.91 5.65
C ARG A 47 -13.72 -3.70 6.27
N GLU A 48 -14.35 -4.77 6.75
CA GLU A 48 -15.66 -4.68 7.41
C GLU A 48 -15.60 -3.74 8.63
N VAL A 49 -14.55 -3.86 9.45
CA VAL A 49 -14.32 -2.95 10.59
C VAL A 49 -14.08 -1.53 10.13
N SER A 50 -13.25 -1.31 9.10
CA SER A 50 -12.98 0.03 8.58
C SER A 50 -14.23 0.70 8.00
N ASP A 51 -15.08 -0.06 7.31
CA ASP A 51 -16.33 0.42 6.74
C ASP A 51 -17.36 0.74 7.84
N GLU A 52 -17.44 -0.10 8.89
CA GLU A 52 -18.33 0.12 10.04
C GLU A 52 -17.93 1.36 10.85
N VAL A 53 -16.63 1.54 11.10
CA VAL A 53 -16.10 2.75 11.76
C VAL A 53 -16.40 4.00 10.93
N SER A 54 -16.26 3.91 9.60
CA SER A 54 -16.57 5.03 8.70
C SER A 54 -18.06 5.38 8.71
N ARG A 55 -18.96 4.39 8.76
CA ARG A 55 -20.41 4.61 8.86
C ARG A 55 -20.83 5.15 10.23
N SER A 56 -20.19 4.66 11.30
CA SER A 56 -20.46 5.14 12.68
C SER A 56 -20.03 6.59 12.91
N MET A 57 -19.06 7.10 12.14
CA MET A 57 -18.68 8.52 12.18
C MET A 57 -19.61 9.43 11.36
N ASP A 58 -20.48 8.87 10.51
CA ASP A 58 -21.44 9.62 9.70
C ASP A 58 -22.80 9.83 10.41
N GLU A 59 -23.14 8.99 11.41
CA GLU A 59 -24.41 9.05 12.16
C GLU A 59 -24.35 10.01 13.38
N THR A 60 -23.95 11.26 13.18
CA THR A 60 -24.33 12.38 14.06
C THR A 60 -25.33 13.27 13.31
N PRO A 61 -26.56 13.48 13.82
CA PRO A 61 -27.55 14.32 13.14
C PRO A 61 -27.15 15.79 13.31
N SER A 62 -26.36 16.33 12.39
CA SER A 62 -26.06 17.76 12.38
C SER A 62 -27.10 18.50 11.53
N HIS A 63 -28.06 19.13 12.22
CA HIS A 63 -28.79 20.29 11.71
C HIS A 63 -27.80 21.39 11.21
N THR A 64 -28.14 22.01 10.09
CA THR A 64 -27.50 23.12 9.29
C THR A 64 -27.66 24.50 10.01
N PRO A 65 -27.21 25.73 9.55
CA PRO A 65 -26.37 26.27 8.42
C PRO A 65 -25.37 27.39 8.88
N PRO A 66 -24.76 28.32 8.07
CA PRO A 66 -24.48 28.45 6.63
C PRO A 66 -22.96 28.47 6.29
N GLN A 67 -22.55 28.13 5.06
CA GLN A 67 -21.18 28.43 4.59
C GLN A 67 -21.03 29.93 4.26
N PRO A 68 -20.17 30.68 4.95
CA PRO A 68 -19.71 31.98 4.47
C PRO A 68 -18.73 31.75 3.32
N LYS A 69 -19.14 32.25 2.15
CA LYS A 69 -18.34 32.78 1.03
C LYS A 69 -16.81 32.58 1.12
N GLN A 70 -16.28 32.01 0.04
CA GLN A 70 -14.97 32.32 -0.56
C GLN A 70 -14.14 33.36 0.21
N ILE A 71 -13.11 32.90 0.92
CA ILE A 71 -11.92 33.70 1.16
C ILE A 71 -10.87 33.16 0.22
N GLN A 72 -10.86 33.80 -0.95
CA GLN A 72 -9.77 33.81 -1.90
C GLN A 72 -8.63 34.60 -1.27
N GLU A 73 -7.79 33.92 -0.49
CA GLU A 73 -6.44 34.37 -0.13
C GLU A 73 -5.56 34.01 -1.35
N THR A 74 -5.35 34.88 -2.34
CA THR A 74 -4.61 36.16 -2.26
C THR A 74 -3.38 36.06 -1.37
N ALA A 75 -2.50 35.12 -1.67
CA ALA A 75 -1.09 35.16 -1.26
C ALA A 75 -0.16 34.33 -2.17
N GLN A 76 -0.33 34.39 -3.50
CA GLN A 76 0.82 34.27 -4.40
C GLN A 76 1.27 35.69 -4.76
N THR A 77 2.04 36.26 -3.85
CA THR A 77 2.90 37.40 -4.10
C THR A 77 3.82 37.04 -5.26
N GLN A 78 3.52 37.66 -6.39
CA GLN A 78 4.42 38.00 -7.46
C GLN A 78 5.83 38.25 -6.91
N LYS A 79 6.78 37.34 -7.21
CA LYS A 79 8.17 37.74 -7.32
C LYS A 79 8.32 38.38 -8.70
N PRO A 80 8.56 39.69 -8.79
CA PRO A 80 8.93 40.32 -10.04
C PRO A 80 10.38 39.90 -10.33
N VAL A 81 10.58 39.05 -11.34
CA VAL A 81 11.89 38.89 -11.97
C VAL A 81 11.68 39.13 -13.45
N ALA A 82 11.52 40.41 -13.76
CA ALA A 82 12.02 41.00 -14.98
C ALA A 82 12.38 42.46 -14.67
N GLU A 83 13.62 42.80 -15.02
CA GLU A 83 14.02 44.14 -15.45
C GLU A 83 14.34 45.21 -14.39
N GLN A 84 15.62 45.27 -13.99
CA GLN A 84 16.33 46.55 -13.91
C GLN A 84 17.87 46.38 -13.86
N LYS A 85 18.47 46.51 -15.05
CA LYS A 85 19.66 47.33 -15.35
C LYS A 85 20.97 47.12 -14.54
N ALA A 86 21.96 46.50 -15.21
CA ALA A 86 23.37 46.93 -15.23
C ALA A 86 24.07 46.33 -16.45
#